data_AF-A0A5U3HLD8-F1
#
_entry.id   AF-A0A5U3HLD8-F1
#
_cell.length_a   1.000
_cell.length_b   1.000
_cell.length_c   1.000
_cell.angle_alpha   90.00
_cell.angle_beta   90.00
_cell.angle_gamma   90.00
#
_symmetry.space_group_name_H-M   'P 1'
#
loop_
_entity.id
_entity.type
_entity.pdbx_description
1 polymer ?
#
loop_
_entity_poly.entity_id
_entity_poly.type
_entity_poly.pdbx_seq_one_letter_code
_entity_poly.pdbx_strand_id
1 'polypeptide(L)'
;TYNMNSAKDGDTTHTVGLNGTALAQKNLSWSVQEGYSSQEKATSGNVSATYNGTYADINGGYSYDNHMRRLNYGVQGGVLLHRNGLTLSQPMDDTIILVKAPGAAGVPVNNETGVDTDFRGYAVVPYASPYHRNEVSLDTTGIRKNIELIDTSKTLVPTRGAVVRAEYKTNIGYKALMVLTRINNLPVPFGATVSSLTKPDNHSSFVGDTGQAWLTGLEKQGRLLVKWGPTAADRCQVSYRIPSSPSASGVEILHEQCQ
;
A
#
# COMPACT_ATOMS: atom_id res chain seq x y z
N THR A 1 3.42 31.71 10.91
CA THR A 1 2.58 32.84 10.46
C THR A 1 2.38 33.81 11.61
N TYR A 2 2.14 35.08 11.29
CA TYR A 2 1.80 36.12 12.26
C TYR A 2 0.50 36.79 11.81
N ASN A 3 -0.40 37.06 12.75
CA ASN A 3 -1.65 37.76 12.50
C ASN A 3 -1.93 38.74 13.63
N MET A 4 -2.52 39.89 13.29
CA MET A 4 -2.93 40.94 14.22
C MET A 4 -4.40 41.26 13.95
N ASN A 5 -5.23 41.10 14.97
CA ASN A 5 -6.63 41.49 14.91
C ASN A 5 -6.87 42.64 15.89
N SER A 6 -7.52 43.71 15.43
CA SER A 6 -7.80 44.90 16.23
C SER A 6 -9.26 45.28 16.08
N ALA A 7 -9.98 45.40 17.20
CA ALA A 7 -11.38 45.82 17.21
C ALA A 7 -11.48 47.33 17.41
N LYS A 8 -12.39 47.99 16.69
CA LYS A 8 -12.53 49.46 16.63
C LYS A 8 -12.76 50.14 18.00
N ASP A 9 -13.37 49.41 18.94
CA ASP A 9 -13.58 49.81 20.34
C ASP A 9 -13.13 48.70 21.32
N GLY A 10 -12.16 47.86 20.93
CA GLY A 10 -11.80 46.67 21.70
C GLY A 10 -10.34 46.26 21.60
N ASP A 11 -10.06 45.07 22.10
CA ASP A 11 -8.70 44.59 22.29
C ASP A 11 -7.97 44.36 20.96
N THR A 12 -6.65 44.56 20.98
CA THR A 12 -5.75 44.17 19.90
C THR A 12 -5.05 42.88 20.29
N THR A 13 -5.36 41.82 19.56
CA THR A 13 -4.78 40.49 19.76
C THR A 13 -3.73 40.22 18.70
N HIS A 14 -2.52 39.90 19.15
CA HIS A 14 -1.42 39.44 18.32
C HIS A 14 -1.31 37.93 18.42
N THR A 15 -1.21 37.20 17.31
CA THR A 15 -1.03 35.75 17.30
C THR A 15 0.14 35.35 16.42
N VAL A 16 1.02 34.48 16.95
CA VAL A 16 2.11 33.84 16.23
C VAL A 16 1.87 32.34 16.22
N GLY A 17 2.00 31.71 15.07
CA GLY A 17 1.76 30.28 14.90
C GLY A 17 2.78 29.57 14.03
N LEU A 18 3.03 28.31 14.31
CA LEU A 18 3.79 27.37 13.49
C LEU A 18 2.95 26.11 13.29
N ASN A 19 2.94 25.57 12.07
CA ASN A 19 2.23 24.35 11.75
C ASN A 19 2.96 23.58 10.65
N GLY A 20 2.70 22.29 10.56
CA GLY A 20 3.29 21.46 9.53
C GLY A 20 2.78 20.02 9.57
N THR A 21 3.34 19.20 8.68
CA THR A 21 3.13 17.76 8.63
C THR A 21 4.45 17.03 8.88
N ALA A 22 4.43 15.90 9.57
CA ALA A 22 5.59 15.06 9.87
C ALA A 22 5.32 13.58 9.51
N LEU A 23 6.35 12.74 9.68
CA LEU A 23 6.40 11.31 9.32
C LEU A 23 6.53 11.06 7.80
N ALA A 24 6.91 9.83 7.43
CA ALA A 24 7.19 9.45 6.05
C ALA A 24 5.99 9.67 5.10
N GLN A 25 4.78 9.39 5.60
CA GLN A 25 3.54 9.59 4.84
C GLN A 25 2.90 10.98 5.05
N LYS A 26 3.55 11.90 5.77
CA LYS A 26 2.96 13.20 6.17
C LYS A 26 1.64 13.09 6.92
N ASN A 27 1.41 11.96 7.58
CA ASN A 27 0.16 11.63 8.26
C ASN A 27 0.10 12.11 9.72
N LEU A 28 1.07 12.92 10.17
CA LEU A 28 1.00 13.66 11.43
C LEU A 28 0.95 15.15 11.15
N SER A 29 -0.23 15.76 11.28
CA SER A 29 -0.39 17.21 11.26
C SER A 29 -0.22 17.77 12.67
N TRP A 30 0.52 18.87 12.81
CA TRP A 30 0.72 19.55 14.09
C TRP A 30 0.62 21.06 13.95
N SER A 31 0.18 21.73 15.02
CA SER A 31 0.19 23.19 15.11
C SER A 31 0.45 23.67 16.53
N VAL A 32 1.20 24.77 16.64
CA VAL A 32 1.53 25.48 17.88
C VAL A 32 1.26 26.94 17.63
N GLN A 33 0.47 27.57 18.50
CA GLN A 33 0.10 28.97 18.39
C GLN A 33 0.15 29.62 19.77
N GLU A 34 0.63 30.85 19.81
CA GLU A 34 0.64 31.69 21.00
C GLU A 34 0.12 33.07 20.64
N GLY A 35 -0.74 33.60 21.51
CA GLY A 35 -1.45 34.85 21.32
C GLY A 35 -1.36 35.74 22.55
N TYR A 36 -1.33 37.04 22.32
CA TYR A 36 -1.29 38.07 23.37
C TYR A 36 -2.32 39.15 23.09
N SER A 37 -3.13 39.45 24.09
CA SER A 37 -4.15 40.49 24.07
C SER A 37 -3.65 41.73 24.82
N SER A 38 -3.59 42.88 24.15
CA SER A 38 -2.95 44.10 24.65
C SER A 38 -3.72 44.75 25.81
N GLN A 39 -5.04 44.77 25.74
CA GLN A 39 -5.95 45.44 26.66
C GLN A 39 -6.28 44.56 27.87
N GLU A 40 -6.55 43.26 27.66
CA GLU A 40 -6.73 42.29 28.75
C GLU A 40 -5.41 41.84 29.40
N LYS A 41 -4.26 42.19 28.80
CA LYS A 41 -2.92 41.70 29.18
C LYS A 41 -2.89 40.17 29.35
N ALA A 42 -3.65 39.48 28.52
CA ALA A 42 -3.87 38.05 28.61
C ALA A 42 -3.04 37.32 27.57
N THR A 43 -2.47 36.18 27.95
CA THR A 43 -1.84 35.25 27.02
C THR A 43 -2.77 34.06 26.76
N SER A 44 -2.75 33.59 25.53
CA SER A 44 -3.45 32.39 25.11
C SER A 44 -2.51 31.52 24.30
N GLY A 45 -2.62 30.20 24.41
CA GLY A 45 -1.82 29.28 23.63
C GLY A 45 -2.63 28.06 23.23
N ASN A 46 -2.29 27.48 22.09
CA ASN A 46 -2.89 26.25 21.60
C ASN A 46 -1.82 25.37 20.96
N VAL A 47 -1.81 24.10 21.34
CA VAL A 47 -1.01 23.06 20.71
C VAL A 47 -1.97 21.96 20.28
N SER A 48 -1.89 21.53 19.03
CA SER A 48 -2.70 20.40 18.54
C SER A 48 -1.90 19.51 17.61
N ALA A 49 -2.26 18.23 17.62
CA ALA A 49 -1.73 17.22 16.75
C ALA A 49 -2.84 16.27 16.30
N THR A 50 -2.83 15.90 15.02
CA THR A 50 -3.72 14.92 14.42
C THR A 50 -2.88 13.91 13.67
N TYR A 51 -3.05 12.64 14.01
CA TYR A 51 -2.39 11.51 13.37
C TYR A 51 -3.42 10.69 12.60
N ASN A 52 -3.28 10.63 11.28
CA ASN A 52 -4.06 9.78 10.39
C ASN A 52 -3.39 8.41 10.29
N GLY A 53 -3.82 7.48 11.12
CA GLY A 53 -3.31 6.11 11.13
C GLY A 53 -4.08 5.20 10.17
N THR A 54 -3.52 4.03 9.92
CA THR A 54 -4.16 3.00 9.08
C THR A 54 -5.48 2.51 9.65
N TYR A 55 -5.57 2.40 10.98
CA TYR A 55 -6.70 1.78 11.67
C TYR A 55 -7.65 2.79 12.32
N ALA A 56 -7.23 4.05 12.48
CA ALA A 56 -7.99 5.13 13.11
C ALA A 56 -7.24 6.46 12.95
N ASP A 57 -7.98 7.57 13.05
CA ASP A 57 -7.41 8.89 13.31
C ASP A 57 -7.40 9.16 14.80
N ILE A 58 -6.31 9.78 15.26
CA ILE A 58 -6.12 10.19 16.65
C ILE A 58 -5.85 11.69 16.64
N ASN A 59 -6.62 12.46 17.41
CA ASN A 59 -6.36 13.87 17.62
C ASN A 59 -6.17 14.18 19.09
N GLY A 60 -5.35 15.18 19.36
CA GLY A 60 -5.07 15.67 20.70
C GLY A 60 -4.70 17.14 20.64
N GLY A 61 -5.10 17.89 21.65
CA GLY A 61 -4.73 19.29 21.75
C GLY A 61 -4.86 19.82 23.16
N TYR A 62 -4.05 20.83 23.45
CA TYR A 62 -4.06 21.54 24.70
C TYR A 62 -4.15 23.02 24.40
N SER A 63 -5.15 23.68 24.96
CA SER A 63 -5.28 25.12 24.88
C SER A 63 -5.39 25.74 26.27
N TYR A 64 -4.87 26.94 26.41
CA TYR A 64 -5.00 27.72 27.62
C TYR A 64 -5.26 29.18 27.27
N ASP A 65 -5.97 29.85 28.17
CA ASP A 65 -6.10 31.30 28.26
C ASP A 65 -6.02 31.71 29.73
N ASN A 66 -6.26 32.98 30.02
CA ASN A 66 -6.16 33.52 31.38
C ASN A 66 -7.22 32.98 32.36
N HIS A 67 -8.31 32.39 31.86
CA HIS A 67 -9.46 31.96 32.65
C HIS A 67 -9.63 30.44 32.67
N MET A 68 -9.05 29.73 31.71
CA MET A 68 -9.36 28.34 31.47
C MET A 68 -8.21 27.58 30.80
N ARG A 69 -8.13 26.29 31.11
CA ARG A 69 -7.24 25.34 30.46
C ARG A 69 -8.08 24.18 29.95
N ARG A 70 -7.92 23.81 28.69
CA ARG A 70 -8.66 22.74 28.02
C ARG A 70 -7.68 21.71 27.47
N LEU A 71 -7.97 20.46 27.75
CA LEU A 71 -7.31 19.32 27.13
C LEU A 71 -8.36 18.59 26.29
N ASN A 72 -8.11 18.46 25.00
CA ASN A 72 -8.97 17.77 24.05
C ASN A 72 -8.23 16.54 23.53
N TYR A 73 -8.93 15.42 23.43
CA TYR A 73 -8.44 14.19 22.81
C TYR A 73 -9.59 13.47 22.14
N GLY A 74 -9.31 12.79 21.05
CA GLY A 74 -10.30 12.09 20.27
C GLY A 74 -9.69 10.96 19.46
N VAL A 75 -10.45 9.89 19.30
CA VAL A 75 -10.14 8.79 18.39
C VAL A 75 -11.38 8.53 17.56
N GLN A 76 -11.20 8.46 16.25
CA GLN A 76 -12.28 8.18 15.29
C GLN A 76 -11.78 7.17 14.26
N GLY A 77 -12.66 6.30 13.78
CA GLY A 77 -12.30 5.26 12.84
C GLY A 77 -13.54 4.57 12.28
N GLY A 78 -13.32 3.70 11.32
CA GLY A 78 -14.32 2.85 10.69
C GLY A 78 -14.08 1.38 10.97
N VAL A 79 -15.16 0.60 10.91
CA VAL A 79 -15.12 -0.85 10.99
C VAL A 79 -15.94 -1.40 9.84
N LEU A 80 -15.31 -2.20 8.99
CA LEU A 80 -15.97 -2.88 7.88
C LEU A 80 -15.99 -4.38 8.10
N LEU A 81 -17.19 -4.93 8.26
CA LEU A 81 -17.41 -6.37 8.27
C LEU A 81 -17.72 -6.85 6.85
N HIS A 82 -16.95 -7.81 6.34
CA HIS A 82 -17.10 -8.37 5.01
C HIS A 82 -16.87 -9.88 5.00
N ARG A 83 -17.12 -10.53 3.85
CA ARG A 83 -16.96 -11.99 3.67
C ARG A 83 -15.59 -12.57 4.07
N ASN A 84 -14.57 -11.73 4.22
CA ASN A 84 -13.20 -12.13 4.53
C ASN A 84 -12.77 -11.67 5.95
N GLY A 85 -13.72 -11.25 6.79
CA GLY A 85 -13.50 -10.86 8.18
C GLY A 85 -13.81 -9.38 8.43
N LEU A 86 -13.16 -8.84 9.46
CA LEU A 86 -13.30 -7.47 9.92
C LEU A 86 -12.05 -6.69 9.54
N THR A 87 -12.21 -5.50 8.96
CA THR A 87 -11.12 -4.58 8.63
C THR A 87 -11.39 -3.24 9.29
N LEU A 88 -10.41 -2.73 10.03
CA LEU A 88 -10.45 -1.40 10.64
C LEU A 88 -9.94 -0.36 9.65
N SER A 89 -10.39 0.88 9.78
CA SER A 89 -10.02 1.96 8.88
C SER A 89 -10.06 3.32 9.56
N GLN A 90 -9.56 4.32 8.84
CA GLN A 90 -9.95 5.72 9.08
C GLN A 90 -11.48 5.88 8.97
N PRO A 91 -12.07 6.97 9.48
CA PRO A 91 -13.49 7.26 9.33
C PRO A 91 -13.92 7.16 7.87
N MET A 92 -15.04 6.48 7.64
CA MET A 92 -15.54 6.16 6.31
C MET A 92 -16.66 7.12 5.92
N ASP A 93 -16.69 7.49 4.65
CA ASP A 93 -17.83 8.16 4.02
C ASP A 93 -18.85 7.11 3.49
N ASP A 94 -19.90 7.56 2.82
CA ASP A 94 -20.99 6.71 2.32
C ASP A 94 -20.53 5.68 1.27
N THR A 95 -19.55 6.04 0.42
CA THR A 95 -19.06 5.17 -0.65
C THR A 95 -17.58 4.84 -0.43
N ILE A 96 -17.26 3.54 -0.33
CA ILE A 96 -15.93 3.07 0.08
C ILE A 96 -15.40 1.95 -0.82
N ILE A 97 -14.09 1.75 -0.80
CA ILE A 97 -13.42 0.67 -1.52
C ILE A 97 -12.67 -0.23 -0.54
N LEU A 98 -13.04 -1.52 -0.51
CA LEU A 98 -12.31 -2.56 0.18
C LEU A 98 -11.16 -3.06 -0.70
N VAL A 99 -9.92 -2.76 -0.30
CA VAL A 99 -8.71 -3.36 -0.86
C VAL A 99 -8.55 -4.77 -0.29
N LYS A 100 -8.38 -5.75 -1.18
CA LYS A 100 -8.05 -7.13 -0.86
C LYS A 100 -6.77 -7.52 -1.57
N ALA A 101 -5.67 -7.58 -0.84
CA ALA A 101 -4.34 -8.01 -1.31
C ALA A 101 -3.73 -9.02 -0.32
N PRO A 102 -4.26 -10.26 -0.24
CA PRO A 102 -3.93 -11.18 0.86
C PRO A 102 -2.43 -11.41 1.04
N GLY A 103 -1.92 -11.20 2.25
CA GLY A 103 -0.50 -11.37 2.58
C GLY A 103 0.42 -10.21 2.20
N ALA A 104 -0.04 -9.23 1.43
CA ALA A 104 0.64 -7.96 1.22
C ALA A 104 0.30 -6.98 2.35
N ALA A 105 0.98 -7.12 3.49
CA ALA A 105 0.77 -6.29 4.67
C ALA A 105 1.64 -5.03 4.68
N GLY A 106 1.13 -3.92 5.23
CA GLY A 106 1.83 -2.64 5.35
C GLY A 106 2.13 -1.98 4.02
N VAL A 107 1.30 -2.23 3.00
CA VAL A 107 1.44 -1.66 1.66
C VAL A 107 0.58 -0.39 1.59
N PRO A 108 1.18 0.79 1.35
CA PRO A 108 0.43 2.03 1.23
C PRO A 108 -0.49 2.04 0.02
N VAL A 109 -1.65 2.67 0.18
CA VAL A 109 -2.54 3.02 -0.93
C VAL A 109 -2.14 4.41 -1.44
N ASN A 110 -1.82 4.52 -2.73
CA ASN A 110 -1.41 5.80 -3.33
C ASN A 110 -2.53 6.83 -3.23
N ASN A 111 -2.14 8.08 -3.03
CA ASN A 111 -3.03 9.24 -2.84
C ASN A 111 -3.93 9.18 -1.59
N GLU A 112 -3.73 8.18 -0.72
CA GLU A 112 -4.51 8.01 0.52
C GLU A 112 -3.56 8.09 1.72
N THR A 113 -3.56 9.24 2.40
CA THR A 113 -2.60 9.51 3.48
C THR A 113 -2.87 8.62 4.69
N GLY A 114 -1.87 7.81 5.10
CA GLY A 114 -1.97 6.94 6.27
C GLY A 114 -2.78 5.67 6.04
N VAL A 115 -3.28 5.41 4.82
CA VAL A 115 -4.04 4.21 4.49
C VAL A 115 -3.09 3.14 3.96
N ASP A 116 -2.82 2.15 4.81
CA ASP A 116 -1.99 0.99 4.49
C ASP A 116 -2.83 -0.30 4.59
N THR A 117 -2.37 -1.37 3.95
CA THR A 117 -2.95 -2.70 4.20
C THR A 117 -2.63 -3.22 5.59
N ASP A 118 -3.63 -3.83 6.23
CA ASP A 118 -3.50 -4.49 7.52
C ASP A 118 -2.57 -5.72 7.47
N PHE A 119 -2.34 -6.34 8.63
CA PHE A 119 -1.52 -7.54 8.75
C PHE A 119 -1.97 -8.73 7.87
N ARG A 120 -3.22 -8.75 7.40
CA ARG A 120 -3.79 -9.76 6.50
C ARG A 120 -3.74 -9.33 5.03
N GLY A 121 -3.45 -8.06 4.75
CA GLY A 121 -3.43 -7.48 3.41
C GLY A 121 -4.75 -6.83 2.99
N TYR A 122 -5.55 -6.32 3.94
CA TYR A 122 -6.80 -5.62 3.67
C TYR A 122 -6.71 -4.15 4.10
N ALA A 123 -7.28 -3.26 3.31
CA ALA A 123 -7.43 -1.84 3.66
C ALA A 123 -8.83 -1.36 3.24
N VAL A 124 -9.29 -0.27 3.83
CA VAL A 124 -10.47 0.44 3.34
C VAL A 124 -10.03 1.83 2.89
N VAL A 125 -10.29 2.14 1.63
CA VAL A 125 -10.22 3.52 1.13
C VAL A 125 -11.47 4.24 1.64
N PRO A 126 -11.32 5.28 2.48
CA PRO A 126 -12.42 5.83 3.26
C PRO A 126 -13.44 6.63 2.43
N TYR A 127 -13.08 7.03 1.21
CA TYR A 127 -13.99 7.75 0.30
C TYR A 127 -13.77 7.31 -1.15
N ALA A 128 -14.83 7.31 -1.95
CA ALA A 128 -14.77 7.13 -3.38
C ALA A 128 -15.87 7.93 -4.06
N SER A 129 -15.57 8.48 -5.24
CA SER A 129 -16.52 9.28 -6.01
C SER A 129 -17.57 8.37 -6.68
N PRO A 130 -18.86 8.46 -6.32
CA PRO A 130 -19.90 7.63 -6.93
C PRO A 130 -20.07 7.93 -8.42
N TYR A 131 -20.31 6.90 -9.23
CA TYR A 131 -20.49 6.97 -10.69
C TYR A 131 -19.28 7.50 -11.46
N HIS A 132 -18.13 7.63 -10.80
CA HIS A 132 -16.86 8.05 -11.41
C HIS A 132 -15.84 6.91 -11.38
N ARG A 133 -14.84 7.01 -12.25
CA ARG A 133 -13.68 6.13 -12.24
C ARG A 133 -12.82 6.50 -11.03
N ASN A 134 -12.68 5.55 -10.12
CA ASN A 134 -11.79 5.63 -8.97
C ASN A 134 -10.64 4.67 -9.24
N GLU A 135 -9.42 5.20 -9.34
CA GLU A 135 -8.22 4.39 -9.47
C GLU A 135 -7.63 4.16 -8.08
N VAL A 136 -7.52 2.90 -7.70
CA VAL A 136 -6.85 2.47 -6.48
C VAL A 136 -5.55 1.82 -6.89
N SER A 137 -4.43 2.37 -6.43
CA SER A 137 -3.11 1.80 -6.68
C SER A 137 -2.33 1.63 -5.38
N LEU A 138 -1.49 0.61 -5.36
CA LEU A 138 -0.70 0.22 -4.20
C LEU A 138 0.77 0.59 -4.43
N ASP A 139 1.41 1.20 -3.43
CA ASP A 139 2.83 1.54 -3.48
C ASP A 139 3.68 0.29 -3.19
N THR A 140 4.27 -0.27 -4.24
CA THR A 140 5.11 -1.47 -4.14
C THR A 140 6.58 -1.16 -3.84
N THR A 141 6.98 0.11 -3.70
CA THR A 141 8.40 0.48 -3.50
C THR A 141 8.94 -0.06 -2.17
N GLY A 142 8.12 -0.06 -1.12
CA GLY A 142 8.45 -0.55 0.22
C GLY A 142 7.98 -1.98 0.51
N ILE A 143 7.44 -2.71 -0.47
CA ILE A 143 6.88 -4.04 -0.21
C ILE A 143 7.97 -5.04 0.19
N ARG A 144 7.61 -6.03 1.01
CA ARG A 144 8.52 -7.12 1.39
C ARG A 144 9.04 -7.83 0.13
N LYS A 145 10.34 -8.10 0.10
CA LYS A 145 11.06 -8.65 -1.08
C LYS A 145 10.49 -9.98 -1.59
N ASN A 146 9.85 -10.75 -0.73
CA ASN A 146 9.22 -12.02 -1.06
C ASN A 146 7.75 -11.89 -1.52
N ILE A 147 7.28 -10.68 -1.82
CA ILE A 147 5.91 -10.43 -2.27
C ILE A 147 5.95 -9.67 -3.59
N GLU A 148 5.16 -10.14 -4.55
CA GLU A 148 4.85 -9.45 -5.79
C GLU A 148 3.34 -9.26 -5.90
N LEU A 149 2.89 -8.12 -6.42
CA LEU A 149 1.52 -7.96 -6.90
C LEU A 149 1.51 -8.08 -8.43
N ILE A 150 0.58 -8.85 -8.99
CA ILE A 150 0.45 -8.96 -10.45
C ILE A 150 -0.03 -7.64 -11.05
N ASP A 151 -1.05 -7.08 -10.42
CA ASP A 151 -1.61 -5.78 -10.75
C ASP A 151 -1.27 -4.85 -9.58
N THR A 152 -0.78 -3.65 -9.87
CA THR A 152 -0.53 -2.62 -8.85
C THR A 152 -1.62 -1.55 -8.82
N SER A 153 -2.48 -1.51 -9.83
CA SER A 153 -3.60 -0.57 -9.95
C SER A 153 -4.88 -1.25 -10.42
N LYS A 154 -6.03 -0.76 -9.94
CA LYS A 154 -7.37 -1.18 -10.34
C LYS A 154 -8.26 0.06 -10.47
N THR A 155 -9.04 0.12 -11.54
CA THR A 155 -10.08 1.14 -11.70
C THR A 155 -11.45 0.55 -11.39
N LEU A 156 -12.22 1.22 -10.54
CA LEU A 156 -13.58 0.84 -10.12
C LEU A 156 -14.56 2.00 -10.35
N VAL A 157 -15.84 1.68 -10.53
CA VAL A 157 -16.92 2.67 -10.67
C VAL A 157 -18.05 2.31 -9.69
N PRO A 158 -17.97 2.76 -8.43
CA PRO A 158 -18.98 2.44 -7.42
C PRO A 158 -20.26 3.25 -7.62
N THR A 159 -21.41 2.73 -7.22
CA THR A 159 -22.62 3.53 -7.02
C THR A 159 -22.58 4.21 -5.65
N ARG A 160 -23.45 5.19 -5.40
CA ARG A 160 -23.56 5.81 -4.08
C ARG A 160 -23.94 4.75 -3.03
N GLY A 161 -23.32 4.82 -1.84
CA GLY A 161 -23.52 3.86 -0.75
C GLY A 161 -22.85 2.49 -0.97
N ALA A 162 -22.09 2.31 -2.06
CA ALA A 162 -21.53 1.01 -2.38
C ALA A 162 -20.23 0.74 -1.62
N VAL A 163 -20.09 -0.52 -1.19
CA VAL A 163 -18.82 -1.10 -0.75
C VAL A 163 -18.29 -1.97 -1.89
N VAL A 164 -17.41 -1.42 -2.71
CA VAL A 164 -16.80 -2.15 -3.83
C VAL A 164 -15.48 -2.79 -3.42
N ARG A 165 -15.10 -3.91 -4.06
CA ARG A 165 -13.87 -4.63 -3.74
C ARG A 165 -12.82 -4.43 -4.84
N ALA A 166 -11.66 -3.90 -4.48
CA ALA A 166 -10.45 -3.91 -5.30
C ALA A 166 -9.63 -5.16 -4.95
N GLU A 167 -9.65 -6.17 -5.81
CA GLU A 167 -8.94 -7.42 -5.58
C GLU A 167 -7.60 -7.45 -6.33
N TYR A 168 -6.51 -7.57 -5.57
CA TYR A 168 -5.15 -7.69 -6.05
C TYR A 168 -4.64 -9.09 -5.76
N LYS A 169 -4.09 -9.73 -6.79
CA LYS A 169 -3.44 -11.04 -6.64
C LYS A 169 -2.00 -10.84 -6.19
N THR A 170 -1.64 -11.54 -5.12
CA THR A 170 -0.37 -11.45 -4.43
C THR A 170 0.38 -12.78 -4.54
N ASN A 171 1.61 -12.72 -5.02
CA ASN A 171 2.50 -13.87 -5.10
C ASN A 171 3.52 -13.79 -3.97
N ILE A 172 3.45 -14.74 -3.05
CA ILE A 172 4.34 -14.81 -1.88
C ILE A 172 5.37 -15.91 -2.13
N GLY A 173 6.64 -15.55 -2.17
CA GLY A 173 7.75 -16.47 -2.41
C GLY A 173 8.96 -15.76 -3.02
N TYR A 174 9.90 -16.55 -3.52
CA TYR A 174 11.09 -16.01 -4.17
C TYR A 174 10.77 -15.46 -5.56
N LYS A 175 11.57 -14.48 -5.99
CA LYS A 175 11.53 -13.92 -7.34
C LYS A 175 12.79 -14.35 -8.07
N ALA A 176 12.65 -14.80 -9.30
CA ALA A 176 13.79 -15.18 -10.12
C ALA A 176 13.61 -14.74 -11.56
N LEU A 177 14.68 -14.25 -12.16
CA LEU A 177 14.85 -14.15 -13.60
C LEU A 177 15.56 -15.41 -14.06
N MET A 178 14.82 -16.33 -14.69
CA MET A 178 15.34 -17.62 -15.10
C MET A 178 15.70 -17.60 -16.60
N VAL A 179 16.95 -17.90 -16.93
CA VAL A 179 17.44 -18.07 -18.30
C VAL A 179 17.32 -19.55 -18.66
N LEU A 180 16.45 -19.85 -19.63
CA LEU A 180 16.08 -21.20 -20.02
C LEU A 180 16.70 -21.60 -21.36
N THR A 181 17.47 -22.68 -21.36
CA THR A 181 18.05 -23.28 -22.57
C THR A 181 17.50 -24.68 -22.80
N ARG A 182 17.31 -25.05 -24.06
CA ARG A 182 16.94 -26.41 -24.48
C ARG A 182 18.18 -27.32 -24.47
N ILE A 183 17.96 -28.64 -24.54
CA ILE A 183 19.05 -29.64 -24.55
C ILE A 183 20.08 -29.42 -25.68
N ASN A 184 19.68 -28.77 -26.77
CA ASN A 184 20.53 -28.42 -27.90
C ASN A 184 21.24 -27.05 -27.73
N ASN A 185 21.28 -26.50 -26.51
CA ASN A 185 21.83 -25.19 -26.16
C ASN A 185 21.18 -23.99 -26.85
N LEU A 186 20.03 -24.17 -27.51
CA LEU A 186 19.24 -23.06 -28.03
C LEU A 186 18.34 -22.49 -26.92
N PRO A 187 18.05 -21.18 -26.91
CA PRO A 187 17.08 -20.62 -25.98
C PRO A 187 15.69 -21.27 -26.17
N VAL A 188 14.92 -21.30 -25.09
CA VAL A 188 13.49 -21.62 -25.18
C VAL A 188 12.79 -20.56 -26.03
N PRO A 189 11.86 -20.94 -26.93
CA PRO A 189 11.19 -19.98 -27.81
C PRO A 189 10.42 -18.89 -27.06
N PHE A 190 10.38 -17.70 -27.65
CA PHE A 190 9.54 -16.59 -27.20
C PHE A 190 8.06 -17.01 -27.09
N GLY A 191 7.39 -16.53 -26.04
CA GLY A 191 5.97 -16.82 -25.79
C GLY A 191 5.71 -18.21 -25.18
N ALA A 192 6.76 -19.01 -24.91
CA ALA A 192 6.59 -20.23 -24.15
C ALA A 192 6.03 -19.92 -22.76
N THR A 193 5.14 -20.76 -22.28
CA THR A 193 4.51 -20.65 -20.96
C THR A 193 5.32 -21.43 -19.94
N VAL A 194 5.62 -20.82 -18.79
CA VAL A 194 6.30 -21.46 -17.65
C VAL A 194 5.30 -21.56 -16.51
N SER A 195 5.00 -22.77 -16.06
CA SER A 195 4.04 -23.04 -14.98
C SER A 195 4.62 -23.99 -13.94
N SER A 196 4.19 -23.89 -12.69
CA SER A 196 4.60 -24.85 -11.66
C SER A 196 3.92 -26.20 -11.88
N LEU A 197 4.69 -27.30 -11.82
CA LEU A 197 4.13 -28.65 -11.92
C LEU A 197 3.29 -29.03 -10.69
N THR A 198 3.62 -28.49 -9.53
CA THR A 198 2.92 -28.79 -8.27
C THR A 198 1.71 -27.89 -8.03
N LYS A 199 1.72 -26.69 -8.64
CA LYS A 199 0.69 -25.66 -8.49
C LYS A 199 0.41 -24.97 -9.83
N PRO A 200 -0.16 -25.66 -10.83
CA PRO A 200 -0.34 -25.14 -12.18
C PRO A 200 -1.25 -23.90 -12.24
N ASP A 201 -2.21 -23.77 -11.33
CA ASP A 201 -3.12 -22.62 -11.25
C ASP A 201 -2.49 -21.39 -10.58
N ASN A 202 -1.32 -21.55 -9.97
CA ASN A 202 -0.70 -20.55 -9.12
C ASN A 202 0.31 -19.69 -9.90
N HIS A 203 -0.02 -19.38 -11.15
CA HIS A 203 0.63 -18.45 -12.09
C HIS A 203 1.49 -19.10 -13.18
N SER A 204 1.27 -18.63 -14.41
CA SER A 204 2.08 -18.92 -15.59
C SER A 204 2.82 -17.66 -16.01
N SER A 205 4.14 -17.76 -16.20
CA SER A 205 4.93 -16.69 -16.80
C SER A 205 5.20 -16.98 -18.28
N PHE A 206 5.71 -15.99 -18.99
CA PHE A 206 6.07 -16.10 -20.40
C PHE A 206 7.59 -15.96 -20.57
N VAL A 207 8.12 -16.71 -21.53
CA VAL A 207 9.51 -16.62 -21.94
C VAL A 207 9.68 -15.47 -22.94
N GLY A 208 10.62 -14.58 -22.65
CA GLY A 208 11.06 -13.49 -23.51
C GLY A 208 11.93 -13.94 -24.68
N ASP A 209 12.40 -12.97 -25.45
CA ASP A 209 13.14 -13.14 -26.71
C ASP A 209 14.48 -13.88 -26.54
N THR A 210 15.11 -13.74 -25.38
CA THR A 210 16.40 -14.32 -25.03
C THR A 210 16.28 -15.57 -24.16
N GLY A 211 15.10 -16.21 -24.13
CA GLY A 211 14.87 -17.41 -23.30
C GLY A 211 14.69 -17.10 -21.81
N GLN A 212 14.47 -15.83 -21.44
CA GLN A 212 14.35 -15.39 -20.06
C GLN A 212 12.90 -15.40 -19.58
N ALA A 213 12.63 -15.86 -18.34
CA ALA A 213 11.31 -15.84 -17.73
C ALA A 213 11.35 -15.17 -16.36
N TRP A 214 10.42 -14.22 -16.12
CA TRP A 214 10.22 -13.61 -14.81
C TRP A 214 9.29 -14.47 -13.96
N LEU A 215 9.78 -15.01 -12.86
CA LEU A 215 9.04 -15.91 -11.99
C LEU A 215 8.91 -15.31 -10.61
N THR A 216 7.71 -15.37 -10.04
CA THR A 216 7.41 -14.85 -8.70
C THR A 216 6.62 -15.87 -7.90
N GLY A 217 6.67 -15.78 -6.57
CA GLY A 217 6.00 -16.76 -5.71
C GLY A 217 6.65 -18.14 -5.73
N LEU A 218 7.94 -18.23 -6.08
CA LEU A 218 8.66 -19.49 -6.13
C LEU A 218 8.90 -20.04 -4.72
N GLU A 219 8.88 -21.37 -4.61
CA GLU A 219 9.35 -22.08 -3.42
C GLU A 219 10.89 -22.12 -3.43
N LYS A 220 11.52 -22.60 -2.35
CA LYS A 220 12.98 -22.70 -2.28
C LYS A 220 13.56 -23.67 -3.33
N GLN A 221 12.79 -24.66 -3.73
CA GLN A 221 13.13 -25.60 -4.79
C GLN A 221 11.83 -26.12 -5.41
N GLY A 222 11.86 -26.50 -6.68
CA GLY A 222 10.66 -27.01 -7.35
C GLY A 222 10.92 -27.46 -8.78
N ARG A 223 9.83 -27.88 -9.44
CA ARG A 223 9.83 -28.25 -10.86
C ARG A 223 8.84 -27.40 -11.63
N LEU A 224 9.28 -26.89 -12.77
CA LEU A 224 8.49 -26.07 -13.69
C LEU A 224 8.25 -26.85 -14.98
N LEU A 225 7.08 -26.68 -15.57
CA LEU A 225 6.73 -27.13 -16.91
C LEU A 225 6.79 -25.93 -17.85
N VAL A 226 7.62 -26.05 -18.89
CA VAL A 226 7.75 -25.08 -19.97
C VAL A 226 7.09 -25.64 -21.22
N LYS A 227 6.16 -24.90 -21.83
CA LYS A 227 5.40 -25.35 -23.01
C LYS A 227 5.32 -24.24 -24.05
N TRP A 228 5.76 -24.53 -25.28
CA TRP A 228 5.65 -23.62 -26.44
C TRP A 228 4.78 -24.18 -27.58
N GLY A 229 4.30 -25.42 -27.46
CA GLY A 229 3.45 -26.04 -28.47
C GLY A 229 2.62 -27.20 -27.92
N PRO A 230 1.79 -27.82 -28.76
CA PRO A 230 0.86 -28.87 -28.34
C PRO A 230 1.53 -30.24 -28.21
N THR A 231 2.66 -30.48 -28.86
CA THR A 231 3.27 -31.82 -28.94
C THR A 231 4.08 -32.18 -27.68
N ALA A 232 4.50 -33.44 -27.57
CA ALA A 232 5.43 -33.86 -26.52
C ALA A 232 6.85 -33.29 -26.73
N ALA A 233 7.22 -32.98 -27.97
CA ALA A 233 8.50 -32.34 -28.29
C ALA A 233 8.50 -30.83 -27.99
N ASP A 234 7.32 -30.22 -27.82
CA ASP A 234 7.16 -28.79 -27.59
C ASP A 234 6.98 -28.39 -26.11
N ARG A 235 7.48 -29.26 -25.22
CA ARG A 235 7.48 -29.04 -23.78
C ARG A 235 8.76 -29.59 -23.16
N CYS A 236 9.16 -29.02 -22.03
CA CYS A 236 10.26 -29.55 -21.23
C CYS A 236 10.04 -29.19 -19.75
N GLN A 237 10.81 -29.82 -18.87
CA GLN A 237 10.76 -29.59 -17.44
C GLN A 237 12.08 -29.02 -16.94
N VAL A 238 11.96 -28.14 -15.94
CA VAL A 238 13.09 -27.49 -15.29
C VAL A 238 13.01 -27.76 -13.80
N SER A 239 14.08 -28.25 -13.21
CA SER A 239 14.22 -28.30 -11.74
C SER A 239 15.06 -27.13 -11.31
N TYR A 240 14.62 -26.39 -10.29
CA TYR A 240 15.34 -25.21 -9.81
C TYR A 240 15.55 -25.29 -8.30
N ARG A 241 16.59 -24.59 -7.82
CA ARG A 241 16.84 -24.39 -6.39
C ARG A 241 17.36 -22.98 -6.14
N ILE A 242 16.66 -22.25 -5.27
CA ILE A 242 17.03 -20.91 -4.85
C ILE A 242 18.30 -20.98 -3.98
N PRO A 243 19.35 -20.20 -4.29
CA PRO A 243 20.57 -20.13 -3.48
C PRO A 243 20.27 -19.78 -2.01
N SER A 244 21.06 -20.33 -1.08
CA SER A 244 20.89 -20.05 0.35
C SER A 244 21.34 -18.65 0.76
N SER A 245 22.16 -17.99 -0.06
CA SER A 245 22.56 -16.60 0.11
C SER A 245 21.78 -15.74 -0.88
N PRO A 246 20.61 -15.21 -0.50
CA PRO A 246 19.77 -14.43 -1.41
C PRO A 246 20.46 -13.13 -1.83
N SER A 247 20.19 -12.71 -3.06
CA SER A 247 20.63 -11.45 -3.62
C SER A 247 20.13 -10.26 -2.80
N ALA A 248 20.97 -9.23 -2.67
CA ALA A 248 20.59 -7.96 -2.05
C ALA A 248 19.38 -7.30 -2.74
N SER A 249 19.19 -7.54 -4.05
CA SER A 249 18.05 -7.04 -4.82
C SER A 249 16.73 -7.76 -4.52
N GLY A 250 16.75 -8.93 -3.87
CA GLY A 250 15.57 -9.78 -3.69
C GLY A 250 15.13 -10.53 -4.95
N VAL A 251 15.93 -10.47 -6.02
CA VAL A 251 15.71 -11.19 -7.29
C VAL A 251 16.92 -12.07 -7.56
N GLU A 252 16.67 -13.35 -7.79
CA GLU A 252 17.70 -14.32 -8.14
C GLU A 252 17.83 -14.49 -9.66
N ILE A 253 19.05 -14.63 -10.18
CA ILE A 253 19.27 -14.96 -11.59
C ILE A 253 19.67 -16.43 -11.65
N LEU A 254 18.87 -17.25 -12.35
CA LEU A 254 19.09 -18.69 -12.46
C LEU A 254 19.31 -19.07 -13.93
N HIS A 255 20.32 -19.90 -14.18
CA HIS A 255 20.57 -20.47 -15.50
C HIS A 255 20.23 -21.95 -15.44
N GLU A 256 19.17 -22.36 -16.11
CA GLU A 256 18.66 -23.72 -16.02
C GLU A 256 18.46 -24.32 -17.41
N GLN A 257 18.84 -25.59 -17.55
CA GLN A 257 18.61 -26.35 -18.77
C GLN A 257 17.28 -27.09 -18.66
N CYS A 258 16.47 -26.97 -19.70
CA CYS A 258 15.16 -27.58 -19.81
C CYS A 258 15.27 -28.98 -20.45
N GLN A 259 14.82 -30.00 -19.73
CA GLN A 259 14.92 -31.42 -20.08
C GLN A 259 13.59 -32.00 -20.55
#